data_AF-A0A9J6Z9K2-F1
#
_entry.id   AF-A0A9J6Z9K2-F1
#
_cell.length_a   1.000
_cell.length_b   1.000
_cell.length_c   1.000
_cell.angle_alpha   90.00
_cell.angle_beta   90.00
_cell.angle_gamma   90.00
#
_symmetry.space_group_name_H-M   'P 1'
#
loop_
_entity.id
_entity.type
_entity.pdbx_description
1 polymer ?
#
loop_
_entity_poly.entity_id
_entity_poly.type
_entity_poly.pdbx_seq_one_letter_code
_entity_poly.pdbx_strand_id
1 'polypeptide(L)'
;MKIRYIVMTVAIVALLSGCGEQGGNKVNQSNNNVNAPAATEITGNEGATNEGTTPSTSEKPDATNYNQLEPTEPTTTESSSDQILIIIDQTEKPIEGNSFDFSVQKRPEGYMLSSMKWSSSSSEVVNTLQEAIEHGGNGEDGFYISGNGQFMGFFYDDSLKGEKGTVSFTFTNDAGKTLTWEKVITLN
;
A
#
# COMPACT_ATOMS: atom_id res chain seq x y z
N MET A 1 32.84 32.35 26.13
CA MET A 1 31.40 32.10 26.40
C MET A 1 30.66 33.42 26.28
N LYS A 2 29.85 33.62 25.23
CA LYS A 2 29.03 34.81 25.03
C LYS A 2 27.64 34.35 24.58
N ILE A 3 26.70 34.32 25.52
CA ILE A 3 25.31 33.97 25.28
C ILE A 3 24.61 35.21 24.70
N ARG A 4 24.08 35.09 23.49
CA ARG A 4 23.25 36.13 22.85
C ARG A 4 21.79 35.74 23.04
N TYR A 5 21.06 36.51 23.82
CA TYR A 5 19.60 36.42 23.92
C TYR A 5 18.98 37.11 22.70
N ILE A 6 18.21 36.37 21.91
CA ILE A 6 17.31 36.92 20.89
C ILE A 6 15.92 36.96 21.52
N VAL A 7 15.43 38.17 21.79
CA VAL A 7 14.07 38.45 22.22
C VAL A 7 13.18 38.35 20.98
N MET A 8 12.36 37.31 20.89
CA MET A 8 11.39 37.11 19.82
C MET A 8 10.03 37.61 20.29
N THR A 9 9.68 38.85 19.93
CA THR A 9 8.30 39.35 19.99
C THR A 9 7.55 38.86 18.76
N VAL A 10 6.59 37.97 18.95
CA VAL A 10 5.49 37.74 18.00
C VAL A 10 4.19 37.83 18.77
N ALA A 11 3.47 38.93 18.56
CA ALA A 11 2.09 39.10 18.98
C ALA A 11 1.25 39.09 17.70
N ILE A 12 0.45 38.04 17.50
CA ILE A 12 -0.72 38.10 16.63
C ILE A 12 -1.86 37.37 17.34
N VAL A 13 -2.78 38.16 17.88
CA VAL A 13 -4.13 37.74 18.27
C VAL A 13 -5.07 38.24 17.19
N ALA A 14 -5.83 37.33 16.57
CA ALA A 14 -7.09 37.68 15.92
C ALA A 14 -8.08 36.52 16.12
N LEU A 15 -9.02 36.75 17.05
CA LEU A 15 -10.24 35.97 17.25
C LEU A 15 -11.25 36.39 16.19
N LEU A 16 -11.93 35.44 15.54
CA LEU A 16 -13.32 35.60 15.13
C LEU A 16 -14.05 34.24 15.18
N SER A 17 -14.99 34.17 16.11
CA SER A 17 -16.05 33.16 16.22
C SER A 17 -17.07 33.34 15.10
N GLY A 18 -17.61 32.22 14.59
CA GLY A 18 -18.81 32.21 13.76
C GLY A 18 -19.65 30.97 14.07
N CYS A 19 -20.71 31.14 14.87
CA CYS A 19 -21.83 30.21 15.00
C CYS A 19 -22.99 30.70 14.11
N GLY A 20 -23.74 29.76 13.52
CA GLY A 20 -25.02 29.95 12.81
C GLY A 20 -25.12 28.94 11.66
N GLU A 21 -26.22 28.27 11.35
CA GLU A 21 -27.61 28.34 11.80
C GLU A 21 -28.36 27.04 11.41
N GLN A 22 -29.52 26.90 12.02
CA GLN A 22 -30.55 25.87 12.06
C GLN A 22 -31.15 25.43 10.71
N GLY A 23 -31.46 24.14 10.55
CA GLY A 23 -32.29 23.64 9.46
C GLY A 23 -32.66 22.17 9.65
N GLY A 24 -33.84 21.91 10.23
CA GLY A 24 -34.36 20.56 10.41
C GLY A 24 -34.85 19.93 9.11
N ASN A 25 -34.75 18.61 9.00
CA ASN A 25 -35.83 17.83 8.39
C ASN A 25 -35.85 16.40 8.95
N LYS A 26 -36.99 16.05 9.54
CA LYS A 26 -37.38 14.67 9.82
C LYS A 26 -38.05 14.11 8.57
N VAL A 27 -37.54 13.01 8.01
CA VAL A 27 -38.31 12.02 7.24
C VAL A 27 -37.58 10.68 7.44
N ASN A 28 -38.04 9.83 8.35
CA ASN A 28 -39.03 8.77 8.21
C ASN A 28 -38.41 7.41 7.81
N GLN A 29 -38.72 6.44 8.65
CA GLN A 29 -38.41 5.02 8.57
C GLN A 29 -38.89 4.41 7.25
N SER A 30 -38.18 3.40 6.75
CA SER A 30 -38.86 2.17 6.35
C SER A 30 -37.98 0.96 6.61
N ASN A 31 -38.59 -0.02 7.25
CA ASN A 31 -38.07 -1.33 7.61
C ASN A 31 -38.06 -2.28 6.40
N ASN A 32 -37.28 -3.37 6.57
CA ASN A 32 -37.49 -4.78 6.16
C ASN A 32 -36.13 -5.36 5.71
N ASN A 33 -35.36 -6.04 6.55
CA ASN A 33 -35.53 -7.43 7.03
C ASN A 33 -36.03 -8.40 5.93
N VAL A 34 -35.19 -9.36 5.52
CA VAL A 34 -35.35 -10.81 5.80
C VAL A 34 -34.43 -11.68 4.89
N ASN A 35 -33.73 -12.60 5.57
CA ASN A 35 -33.23 -13.93 5.19
C ASN A 35 -31.89 -14.17 4.47
N ALA A 36 -31.00 -14.79 5.26
CA ALA A 36 -30.04 -15.83 4.90
C ALA A 36 -30.70 -17.09 4.28
N PRO A 37 -29.88 -17.99 3.73
CA PRO A 37 -29.77 -19.29 4.38
C PRO A 37 -28.34 -19.87 4.48
N ALA A 38 -28.16 -20.53 5.63
CA ALA A 38 -27.45 -21.78 5.95
C ALA A 38 -26.28 -22.33 5.10
N ALA A 39 -25.26 -22.67 5.88
CA ALA A 39 -24.15 -23.60 5.71
C ALA A 39 -24.42 -24.90 4.92
N THR A 40 -23.35 -25.43 4.32
CA THR A 40 -23.07 -26.88 4.34
C THR A 40 -21.56 -27.10 4.41
N GLU A 41 -21.15 -27.75 5.49
CA GLU A 41 -19.83 -28.35 5.68
C GLU A 41 -19.67 -29.58 4.77
N ILE A 42 -18.47 -29.79 4.21
CA ILE A 42 -18.00 -31.15 3.92
C ILE A 42 -16.60 -31.32 4.51
N THR A 43 -16.56 -32.30 5.40
CA THR A 43 -15.47 -32.88 6.17
C THR A 43 -14.47 -33.63 5.29
N GLY A 44 -13.18 -33.48 5.62
CA GLY A 44 -12.21 -34.56 5.82
C GLY A 44 -11.76 -35.40 4.62
N ASN A 45 -10.45 -35.41 4.38
CA ASN A 45 -9.73 -36.69 4.45
C ASN A 45 -8.29 -36.49 4.97
N GLU A 46 -7.93 -37.41 5.85
CA GLU A 46 -6.69 -37.52 6.60
C GLU A 46 -5.55 -38.11 5.76
N GLY A 47 -4.32 -37.75 6.15
CA GLY A 47 -3.25 -38.73 6.38
C GLY A 47 -2.45 -39.24 5.19
N ALA A 48 -1.17 -38.86 5.14
CA ALA A 48 -0.06 -39.82 5.19
C ALA A 48 1.29 -39.09 5.29
N THR A 49 1.87 -39.20 6.48
CA THR A 49 3.28 -39.04 6.81
C THR A 49 4.15 -39.97 5.98
N ASN A 50 5.36 -39.52 5.60
CA ASN A 50 6.54 -40.37 5.55
C ASN A 50 7.79 -39.52 5.82
N GLU A 51 8.39 -39.78 6.98
CA GLU A 51 9.76 -39.43 7.35
C GLU A 51 10.75 -40.23 6.50
N GLY A 52 11.94 -39.67 6.27
CA GLY A 52 13.00 -40.40 5.56
C GLY A 52 14.29 -39.62 5.33
N THR A 53 14.98 -39.29 6.43
CA THR A 53 16.45 -39.44 6.64
C THR A 53 17.46 -38.88 5.61
N THR A 54 18.22 -37.89 6.07
CA THR A 54 19.54 -37.39 5.62
C THR A 54 20.62 -38.49 5.58
N PRO A 55 21.73 -38.36 4.81
CA PRO A 55 22.90 -37.68 5.39
C PRO A 55 23.82 -36.91 4.41
N SER A 56 24.54 -35.98 5.03
CA SER A 56 25.73 -35.19 4.67
C SER A 56 26.67 -35.74 3.58
N THR A 57 27.41 -34.81 2.95
CA THR A 57 28.89 -34.75 3.06
C THR A 57 29.43 -33.38 2.64
N SER A 58 30.32 -32.86 3.47
CA SER A 58 31.13 -31.65 3.33
C SER A 58 32.22 -31.81 2.27
N GLU A 59 32.62 -30.73 1.61
CA GLU A 59 34.02 -30.55 1.18
C GLU A 59 34.35 -29.06 0.95
N LYS A 60 35.36 -28.58 1.69
CA LYS A 60 36.09 -27.32 1.54
C LYS A 60 37.49 -27.69 1.01
N PRO A 61 38.10 -26.88 0.13
CA PRO A 61 39.41 -26.28 0.44
C PRO A 61 39.44 -24.78 0.01
N ASP A 62 39.67 -23.80 0.90
CA ASP A 62 40.95 -23.19 1.33
C ASP A 62 41.75 -22.49 0.20
N ALA A 63 41.65 -21.15 0.09
CA ALA A 63 42.67 -20.13 0.47
C ALA A 63 43.61 -19.79 -0.72
N THR A 64 44.03 -18.56 -1.07
CA THR A 64 44.06 -17.21 -0.49
C THR A 64 44.50 -16.26 -1.64
N ASN A 65 43.97 -15.04 -1.77
CA ASN A 65 44.80 -13.85 -2.10
C ASN A 65 44.00 -12.55 -1.91
N TYR A 66 44.44 -11.71 -0.99
CA TYR A 66 43.91 -10.38 -0.72
C TYR A 66 44.63 -9.36 -1.61
N ASN A 67 43.88 -8.67 -2.47
CA ASN A 67 44.22 -7.29 -2.82
C ASN A 67 43.01 -6.41 -2.52
N GLN A 68 43.20 -5.62 -1.47
CA GLN A 68 42.36 -4.58 -0.94
C GLN A 68 42.08 -3.52 -2.02
N LEU A 69 40.82 -3.43 -2.44
CA LEU A 69 40.20 -2.24 -3.00
C LEU A 69 39.04 -1.89 -2.06
N GLU A 70 39.00 -0.64 -1.63
CA GLU A 70 37.91 -0.09 -0.82
C GLU A 70 36.54 -0.53 -1.38
N PRO A 71 35.67 -1.16 -0.58
CA PRO A 71 34.28 -1.32 -0.98
C PRO A 71 33.63 0.05 -0.90
N THR A 72 33.45 0.70 -2.05
CA THR A 72 32.30 1.58 -2.23
C THR A 72 31.11 0.70 -1.92
N GLU A 73 30.40 0.95 -0.81
CA GLU A 73 29.21 0.19 -0.45
C GLU A 73 28.31 0.12 -1.68
N PRO A 74 28.07 -1.07 -2.27
CA PRO A 74 26.94 -1.19 -3.15
C PRO A 74 25.74 -0.89 -2.26
N THR A 75 24.96 0.13 -2.61
CA THR A 75 23.57 0.17 -2.20
C THR A 75 22.96 -1.09 -2.80
N THR A 76 22.97 -2.17 -2.01
CA THR A 76 22.30 -3.40 -2.36
C THR A 76 20.83 -3.05 -2.33
N THR A 77 20.31 -2.65 -3.49
CA THR A 77 18.92 -2.90 -3.84
C THR A 77 18.78 -4.42 -3.92
N GLU A 78 18.74 -5.07 -2.75
CA GLU A 78 18.22 -6.43 -2.60
C GLU A 78 16.90 -6.39 -3.37
N SER A 79 16.78 -7.20 -4.42
CA SER A 79 15.63 -7.15 -5.32
C SER A 79 14.37 -7.54 -4.53
N SER A 80 13.71 -6.51 -4.00
CA SER A 80 12.50 -6.52 -3.17
C SER A 80 11.32 -7.21 -3.86
N SER A 81 11.40 -7.41 -5.18
CA SER A 81 10.42 -8.11 -6.01
C SER A 81 10.17 -9.56 -5.57
N ASP A 82 11.16 -10.25 -5.01
CA ASP A 82 11.01 -11.68 -4.68
C ASP A 82 10.33 -11.89 -3.30
N GLN A 83 10.34 -10.84 -2.48
CA GLN A 83 9.80 -10.85 -1.12
C GLN A 83 8.40 -10.24 -1.03
N ILE A 84 8.02 -9.42 -2.01
CA ILE A 84 6.72 -8.75 -2.06
C ILE A 84 5.91 -9.29 -3.25
N LEU A 85 4.69 -9.77 -2.98
CA LEU A 85 3.75 -10.21 -4.02
C LEU A 85 2.53 -9.30 -3.99
N ILE A 86 2.29 -8.60 -5.09
CA ILE A 86 1.10 -7.79 -5.32
C ILE A 86 0.41 -8.28 -6.59
N ILE A 87 -0.89 -8.52 -6.49
CA ILE A 87 -1.76 -8.81 -7.64
C ILE A 87 -2.48 -7.52 -8.01
N ILE A 88 -2.51 -7.22 -9.30
CA ILE A 88 -3.26 -6.10 -9.86
C ILE A 88 -4.35 -6.70 -10.75
N ASP A 89 -5.59 -6.33 -10.48
CA ASP A 89 -6.76 -6.71 -11.25
C ASP A 89 -7.28 -5.50 -12.03
N GLN A 90 -7.16 -5.57 -13.36
CA GLN A 90 -7.63 -4.53 -14.28
C GLN A 90 -8.90 -4.95 -15.01
N THR A 91 -9.67 -5.91 -14.46
CA THR A 91 -10.97 -6.28 -15.01
C THR A 91 -11.87 -5.05 -15.08
N GLU A 92 -12.43 -4.78 -16.26
CA GLU A 92 -13.29 -3.63 -16.49
C GLU A 92 -14.50 -3.65 -15.55
N LYS A 93 -14.83 -2.51 -14.96
CA LYS A 93 -15.94 -2.33 -14.02
C LYS A 93 -16.97 -1.35 -14.60
N PRO A 94 -18.02 -1.81 -15.30
CA PRO A 94 -18.94 -0.93 -16.03
C PRO A 94 -19.70 0.10 -15.18
N ILE A 95 -19.78 -0.09 -13.86
CA ILE A 95 -20.58 0.74 -12.95
C ILE A 95 -19.70 1.62 -12.04
N GLU A 96 -18.45 1.24 -11.78
CA GLU A 96 -17.57 1.91 -10.81
C GLU A 96 -16.62 2.94 -11.44
N GLY A 97 -16.67 3.11 -12.76
CA GLY A 97 -15.75 4.00 -13.49
C GLY A 97 -14.42 3.33 -13.80
N ASN A 98 -13.42 4.11 -14.23
CA ASN A 98 -12.12 3.53 -14.55
C ASN A 98 -11.30 3.32 -13.28
N SER A 99 -10.96 2.07 -13.04
CA SER A 99 -10.15 1.68 -11.89
C SER A 99 -9.37 0.40 -12.16
N PHE A 100 -8.42 0.12 -11.28
CA PHE A 100 -7.91 -1.23 -11.06
C PHE A 100 -7.87 -1.50 -9.57
N ASP A 101 -8.03 -2.77 -9.18
CA ASP A 101 -7.83 -3.19 -7.80
C ASP A 101 -6.44 -3.76 -7.62
N PHE A 102 -5.96 -3.76 -6.38
CA PHE A 102 -4.77 -4.50 -6.03
C PHE A 102 -4.88 -5.20 -4.69
N SER A 103 -4.06 -6.22 -4.49
CA SER A 103 -3.96 -6.97 -3.25
C SER A 103 -2.52 -7.29 -2.92
N VAL A 104 -2.08 -6.94 -1.71
CA VAL A 104 -0.76 -7.31 -1.18
C VAL A 104 -0.86 -8.70 -0.57
N GLN A 105 -0.42 -9.71 -1.31
CA GLN A 105 -0.50 -11.12 -0.88
C GLN A 105 0.70 -11.56 -0.03
N LYS A 106 1.87 -10.96 -0.26
CA LYS A 106 3.10 -11.26 0.49
C LYS A 106 3.89 -9.98 0.69
N ARG A 107 4.45 -9.83 1.89
CA ARG A 107 5.46 -8.81 2.21
C ARG A 107 6.31 -9.32 3.39
N PRO A 108 7.55 -8.82 3.56
CA PRO A 108 8.35 -9.13 4.74
C PRO A 108 7.67 -8.75 6.05
N GLU A 109 7.97 -9.50 7.10
CA GLU A 109 7.51 -9.19 8.45
C GLU A 109 8.03 -7.83 8.92
N GLY A 110 7.20 -7.08 9.65
CA GLY A 110 7.53 -5.75 10.15
C GLY A 110 7.50 -4.64 9.09
N TYR A 111 7.23 -4.95 7.82
CA TYR A 111 7.03 -3.95 6.77
C TYR A 111 5.54 -3.66 6.56
N MET A 112 5.21 -2.37 6.49
CA MET A 112 3.85 -1.88 6.25
C MET A 112 3.83 -1.00 5.01
N LEU A 113 2.74 -1.04 4.25
CA LEU A 113 2.54 -0.15 3.11
C LEU A 113 2.55 1.29 3.61
N SER A 114 3.39 2.14 3.05
CA SER A 114 3.54 3.54 3.46
C SER A 114 3.08 4.51 2.37
N SER A 115 3.30 4.17 1.09
CA SER A 115 2.84 4.99 -0.04
C SER A 115 2.63 4.16 -1.30
N MET A 116 1.78 4.72 -2.17
CA MET A 116 1.46 4.21 -3.49
C MET A 116 1.70 5.32 -4.50
N LYS A 117 2.14 4.92 -5.69
CA LYS A 117 2.39 5.86 -6.79
C LYS A 117 1.97 5.29 -8.12
N TRP A 118 1.32 6.12 -8.93
CA TRP A 118 1.20 5.96 -10.38
C TRP A 118 2.12 6.99 -11.02
N SER A 119 2.91 6.57 -12.02
CA SER A 119 3.79 7.47 -12.76
C SER A 119 3.86 7.05 -14.22
N SER A 120 3.59 8.01 -15.09
CA SER A 120 3.61 7.83 -16.54
C SER A 120 4.34 8.99 -17.20
N SER A 121 4.29 9.08 -18.54
CA SER A 121 4.87 10.23 -19.25
C SER A 121 4.09 11.53 -19.05
N SER A 122 2.80 11.46 -18.73
CA SER A 122 1.93 12.64 -18.66
C SER A 122 1.32 12.91 -17.29
N SER A 123 1.35 11.95 -16.36
CA SER A 123 0.76 12.06 -15.03
C SER A 123 1.63 11.44 -13.94
N GLU A 124 1.51 11.98 -12.73
CA GLU A 124 2.03 11.36 -11.51
C GLU A 124 0.98 11.55 -10.41
N VAL A 125 0.63 10.45 -9.74
CA VAL A 125 -0.28 10.45 -8.59
C VAL A 125 0.42 9.73 -7.45
N VAL A 126 0.53 10.38 -6.29
CA VAL A 126 1.16 9.82 -5.10
C VAL A 126 0.17 9.94 -3.95
N ASN A 127 -0.09 8.84 -3.26
CA ASN A 127 -0.86 8.84 -2.02
C ASN A 127 -0.09 8.09 -0.95
N THR A 128 -0.06 8.65 0.25
CA THR A 128 0.31 7.94 1.47
C THR A 128 -0.76 6.91 1.83
N LEU A 129 -0.44 6.01 2.75
CA LEU A 129 -1.44 5.08 3.30
C LEU A 129 -2.64 5.83 3.89
N GLN A 130 -2.41 6.93 4.58
CA GLN A 130 -3.47 7.70 5.23
C GLN A 130 -4.40 8.37 4.21
N GLU A 131 -3.84 9.05 3.20
CA GLU A 131 -4.64 9.67 2.14
C GLU A 131 -5.49 8.62 1.41
N ALA A 132 -4.93 7.44 1.10
CA ALA A 132 -5.69 6.38 0.46
C ALA A 132 -6.85 5.86 1.33
N ILE A 133 -6.68 5.79 2.65
CA ILE A 133 -7.76 5.43 3.58
C ILE A 133 -8.86 6.50 3.57
N GLU A 134 -8.48 7.78 3.54
CA GLU A 134 -9.42 8.89 3.46
C GLU A 134 -10.20 8.87 2.13
N HIS A 135 -9.50 8.66 1.02
CA HIS A 135 -10.10 8.52 -0.31
C HIS A 135 -11.09 7.35 -0.37
N GLY A 136 -10.78 6.22 0.28
CA GLY A 136 -11.67 5.06 0.35
C GLY A 136 -12.97 5.30 1.11
N GLY A 137 -13.01 6.29 2.00
CA GLY A 137 -14.23 6.73 2.68
C GLY A 137 -15.04 7.75 1.87
N ASN A 138 -14.37 8.55 1.03
CA ASN A 138 -14.96 9.69 0.33
C ASN A 138 -15.25 9.45 -1.16
N GLY A 139 -14.62 8.46 -1.78
CA GLY A 139 -14.69 8.20 -3.22
C GLY A 139 -13.86 9.18 -4.06
N GLU A 140 -12.68 9.56 -3.58
CA GLU A 140 -11.77 10.47 -4.29
C GLU A 140 -10.86 9.72 -5.30
N ASP A 141 -10.39 10.43 -6.32
CA ASP A 141 -9.48 9.87 -7.33
C ASP A 141 -8.12 9.49 -6.75
N GLY A 142 -7.40 8.64 -7.48
CA GLY A 142 -6.10 8.13 -7.04
C GLY A 142 -6.24 6.83 -6.24
N PHE A 143 -5.24 6.55 -5.39
CA PHE A 143 -5.25 5.31 -4.61
C PHE A 143 -6.26 5.38 -3.48
N TYR A 144 -6.97 4.27 -3.25
CA TYR A 144 -7.93 4.16 -2.16
C TYR A 144 -7.77 2.86 -1.37
N ILE A 145 -8.18 2.89 -0.10
CA ILE A 145 -8.26 1.76 0.82
C ILE A 145 -9.57 1.90 1.61
N SER A 146 -10.51 0.97 1.44
CA SER A 146 -11.81 1.00 2.12
C SER A 146 -12.14 -0.33 2.81
N GLY A 147 -13.19 -0.34 3.63
CA GLY A 147 -13.67 -1.56 4.31
C GLY A 147 -12.61 -2.23 5.20
N ASN A 148 -11.83 -1.45 5.95
CA ASN A 148 -10.67 -1.93 6.74
C ASN A 148 -9.54 -2.57 5.91
N GLY A 149 -9.38 -2.13 4.65
CA GLY A 149 -8.41 -2.69 3.72
C GLY A 149 -8.92 -3.91 2.95
N GLN A 150 -10.23 -4.18 3.00
CA GLN A 150 -10.87 -5.21 2.18
C GLN A 150 -10.84 -4.83 0.70
N PHE A 151 -10.99 -3.55 0.37
CA PHE A 151 -10.97 -3.06 -1.00
C PHE A 151 -9.85 -2.04 -1.13
N MET A 152 -8.97 -2.25 -2.10
CA MET A 152 -7.88 -1.35 -2.40
C MET A 152 -7.72 -1.25 -3.90
N GLY A 153 -7.49 -0.05 -4.39
CA GLY A 153 -7.40 0.18 -5.81
C GLY A 153 -6.88 1.56 -6.15
N PHE A 154 -7.05 1.90 -7.42
CA PHE A 154 -6.70 3.18 -7.98
C PHE A 154 -7.81 3.61 -8.94
N PHE A 155 -8.50 4.71 -8.62
CA PHE A 155 -9.45 5.37 -9.53
C PHE A 155 -8.71 6.38 -10.40
N TYR A 156 -9.12 6.48 -11.67
CA TYR A 156 -8.52 7.41 -12.61
C TYR A 156 -9.54 7.98 -13.61
N ASP A 157 -9.30 9.22 -14.01
CA ASP A 157 -10.08 9.90 -15.03
C ASP A 157 -9.98 9.22 -16.40
N ASP A 158 -11.00 9.45 -17.23
CA ASP A 158 -11.02 9.02 -18.65
C ASP A 158 -9.79 9.51 -19.44
N SER A 159 -9.19 10.64 -19.02
CA SER A 159 -8.00 11.21 -19.67
C SER A 159 -6.75 10.32 -19.54
N LEU A 160 -6.72 9.41 -18.55
CA LEU A 160 -5.59 8.51 -18.28
C LEU A 160 -5.76 7.12 -18.92
N LYS A 161 -6.93 6.82 -19.50
CA LYS A 161 -7.17 5.53 -20.16
C LYS A 161 -6.19 5.26 -21.29
N GLY A 162 -5.71 4.03 -21.39
CA GLY A 162 -4.70 3.62 -22.35
C GLY A 162 -3.28 4.10 -22.03
N GLU A 163 -3.10 4.89 -20.95
CA GLU A 163 -1.77 5.35 -20.57
C GLU A 163 -0.93 4.19 -20.01
N LYS A 164 0.29 4.07 -20.53
CA LYS A 164 1.30 3.15 -19.99
C LYS A 164 2.11 3.86 -18.92
N GLY A 165 2.23 3.24 -17.76
CA GLY A 165 2.96 3.79 -16.63
C GLY A 165 3.41 2.71 -15.67
N THR A 166 4.10 3.14 -14.63
CA THR A 166 4.56 2.31 -13.53
C THR A 166 3.67 2.59 -12.32
N VAL A 167 3.14 1.52 -11.74
CA VAL A 167 2.60 1.56 -10.39
C VAL A 167 3.66 1.07 -9.41
N SER A 168 3.88 1.83 -8.35
CA SER A 168 4.88 1.55 -7.32
C SER A 168 4.22 1.53 -5.93
N PHE A 169 4.57 0.54 -5.12
CA PHE A 169 4.14 0.42 -3.73
C PHE A 169 5.36 0.41 -2.83
N THR A 170 5.45 1.39 -1.92
CA THR A 170 6.56 1.48 -0.96
C THR A 170 6.11 0.98 0.39
N PHE A 171 6.92 0.11 0.98
CA PHE A 171 6.73 -0.45 2.30
C PHE A 171 7.84 0.02 3.22
N THR A 172 7.50 0.43 4.43
CA THR A 172 8.45 0.92 5.43
C THR A 172 8.31 0.11 6.72
N ASN A 173 9.42 -0.17 7.40
CA ASN A 173 9.42 -0.78 8.73
C ASN A 173 9.69 0.25 9.84
N ASP A 174 9.57 -0.16 11.10
CA ASP A 174 9.76 0.72 12.26
C ASP A 174 11.18 1.32 12.38
N ALA A 175 12.17 0.72 11.73
CA ALA A 175 13.53 1.24 11.63
C ALA A 175 13.71 2.26 10.50
N GLY A 176 12.65 2.58 9.75
CA GLY A 176 12.67 3.49 8.60
C GLY A 176 13.26 2.90 7.33
N LYS A 177 13.53 1.58 7.27
CA LYS A 177 13.99 0.94 6.03
C LYS A 177 12.82 0.77 5.07
N THR A 178 13.07 1.06 3.79
CA THR A 178 12.06 0.98 2.74
C THR A 178 12.32 -0.19 1.80
N LEU A 179 11.24 -0.74 1.24
CA LEU A 179 11.23 -1.66 0.12
C LEU A 179 10.19 -1.18 -0.88
N THR A 180 10.51 -1.24 -2.16
CA THR A 180 9.57 -0.83 -3.22
C THR A 180 9.28 -2.00 -4.14
N TRP A 181 8.01 -2.21 -4.44
CA TRP A 181 7.56 -3.09 -5.51
C TRP A 181 7.05 -2.23 -6.65
N GLU A 182 7.37 -2.59 -7.89
CA GLU A 182 6.96 -1.84 -9.08
C GLU A 182 6.45 -2.77 -10.17
N LYS A 183 5.49 -2.29 -10.95
CA LYS A 183 5.03 -2.97 -12.16
C LYS A 183 4.61 -1.96 -13.21
N VAL A 184 5.03 -2.22 -14.44
CA VAL A 184 4.56 -1.47 -15.61
C VAL A 184 3.23 -2.07 -16.07
N ILE A 185 2.20 -1.24 -16.17
CA ILE A 185 0.87 -1.60 -16.67
C ILE A 185 0.37 -0.54 -17.67
N THR A 186 -0.70 -0.88 -18.39
CA THR A 186 -1.46 0.07 -19.20
C THR A 186 -2.85 0.19 -18.59
N LEU A 187 -3.32 1.41 -18.33
CA LEU A 187 -4.67 1.64 -17.81
C LEU A 187 -5.71 1.30 -18.89
N ASN A 188 -6.83 0.68 -18.50
CA ASN A 188 -7.85 0.17 -19.43
C ASN A 188 -8.93 1.22 -19.72
#